data_AF-A0A9X1IA91-F1
#
_entry.id   AF-A0A9X1IA91-F1
#
_cell.length_a   1.000
_cell.length_b   1.000
_cell.length_c   1.000
_cell.angle_alpha   90.00
_cell.angle_beta   90.00
_cell.angle_gamma   90.00
#
_symmetry.space_group_name_H-M   'P 1'
#
loop_
_entity.id
_entity.type
_entity.pdbx_description
1 polymer ?
#
loop_
_entity_poly.entity_id
_entity_poly.type
_entity_poly.pdbx_seq_one_letter_code
_entity_poly.pdbx_strand_id
1 'polypeptide(L)'
;MKENLKKRMKVLEYSLTLEFVASCSLGYLLDIDILDLDKSKSLGNSSSALSFSQKINLLLDNKSISKDDKLKLEAFMNVRNQFIHNKKANSYTKAFGMISGLINRMKKTFPDNFIDSELENSLEICVKNLYSDSLDVLTDFKGGREKKMTIQVQRDVYMKRYKIFQRVTKQKIDEFYKYLNDFKSKKIDKEEILPKLDLLKYEIILQTNIDYEKEE
;
A
#
# COMPACT_ATOMS: atom_id res chain seq x y z
N MET A 1 -10.55 39.63 1.69
CA MET A 1 -10.50 38.89 0.40
C MET A 1 -9.31 37.94 0.30
N LYS A 2 -8.07 38.38 0.61
CA LYS A 2 -6.86 37.53 0.59
C LYS A 2 -6.93 36.30 1.52
N GLU A 3 -7.51 36.42 2.71
CA GLU A 3 -7.55 35.32 3.69
C GLU A 3 -8.50 34.17 3.30
N ASN A 4 -9.68 34.49 2.75
CA ASN A 4 -10.60 33.48 2.19
C ASN A 4 -9.93 32.68 1.07
N LEU A 5 -9.22 33.37 0.16
CA LEU A 5 -8.50 32.70 -0.93
C LEU A 5 -7.45 31.73 -0.37
N LYS A 6 -6.71 32.13 0.67
CA LYS A 6 -5.75 31.24 1.35
C LYS A 6 -6.42 29.99 1.93
N LYS A 7 -7.56 30.14 2.61
CA LYS A 7 -8.33 28.99 3.16
C LYS A 7 -8.78 28.03 2.04
N ARG A 8 -9.31 28.56 0.94
CA ARG A 8 -9.69 27.77 -0.24
C ARG A 8 -8.53 27.03 -0.86
N MET A 9 -7.41 27.72 -1.09
CA MET A 9 -6.20 27.12 -1.67
C MET A 9 -5.67 25.99 -0.81
N LYS A 10 -5.63 26.19 0.52
CA LYS A 10 -5.18 25.16 1.47
C LYS A 10 -6.05 23.90 1.42
N VAL A 11 -7.37 24.06 1.44
CA VAL A 11 -8.30 22.92 1.33
C VAL A 11 -8.20 22.23 -0.03
N LEU A 12 -7.97 22.98 -1.10
CA LEU A 12 -7.73 22.44 -2.44
C LEU A 12 -6.44 21.61 -2.48
N GLU A 13 -5.34 22.13 -1.96
CA GLU A 13 -4.04 21.45 -1.90
C GLU A 13 -4.17 20.11 -1.15
N TYR A 14 -4.75 20.12 0.05
CA TYR A 14 -5.03 18.91 0.81
C TYR A 14 -5.88 17.91 0.03
N SER A 15 -6.91 18.37 -0.69
CA SER A 15 -7.75 17.50 -1.51
C SER A 15 -7.01 16.87 -2.67
N LEU A 16 -6.12 17.60 -3.35
CA LEU A 16 -5.32 17.08 -4.45
C LEU A 16 -4.33 16.03 -3.93
N THR A 17 -3.71 16.28 -2.77
CA THR A 17 -2.84 15.30 -2.12
C THR A 17 -3.59 14.03 -1.75
N LEU A 18 -4.77 14.13 -1.11
CA LEU A 18 -5.56 12.95 -0.78
C LEU A 18 -6.00 12.17 -2.02
N GLU A 19 -6.39 12.87 -3.10
CA GLU A 19 -6.74 12.25 -4.38
C GLU A 19 -5.57 11.44 -4.95
N PHE A 20 -4.37 12.03 -4.95
CA PHE A 20 -3.15 11.39 -5.43
C PHE A 20 -2.79 10.17 -4.57
N VAL A 21 -2.81 10.30 -3.25
CA VAL A 21 -2.47 9.19 -2.32
C VAL A 21 -3.50 8.05 -2.43
N ALA A 22 -4.78 8.35 -2.64
CA ALA A 22 -5.80 7.34 -2.91
C ALA A 22 -5.53 6.61 -4.24
N SER A 23 -5.11 7.33 -5.28
CA SER A 23 -4.65 6.71 -6.52
C SER A 23 -3.41 5.83 -6.30
N CYS A 24 -2.40 6.28 -5.56
CA CYS A 24 -1.20 5.48 -5.24
C CYS A 24 -1.57 4.20 -4.49
N SER A 25 -2.48 4.32 -3.52
CA SER A 25 -2.98 3.18 -2.74
C SER A 25 -3.60 2.10 -3.60
N LEU A 26 -4.45 2.50 -4.55
CA LEU A 26 -5.05 1.56 -5.50
C LEU A 26 -4.05 1.09 -6.55
N GLY A 27 -3.14 1.95 -6.99
CA GLY A 27 -2.07 1.59 -7.92
C GLY A 27 -1.22 0.46 -7.35
N TYR A 28 -0.81 0.58 -6.08
CA TYR A 28 -0.13 -0.51 -5.36
C TYR A 28 -0.93 -1.80 -5.40
N LEU A 29 -2.24 -1.77 -5.10
CA LEU A 29 -3.08 -2.96 -5.11
C LEU A 29 -3.25 -3.59 -6.50
N LEU A 30 -3.22 -2.78 -7.55
CA LEU A 30 -3.40 -3.19 -8.95
C LEU A 30 -2.08 -3.44 -9.71
N ASP A 31 -0.93 -3.38 -9.03
CA ASP A 31 0.41 -3.51 -9.66
C ASP A 31 0.66 -2.47 -10.76
N ILE A 32 0.13 -1.26 -10.57
CA ILE A 32 0.42 -0.10 -11.43
C ILE A 32 1.60 0.63 -10.83
N ASP A 33 2.65 0.84 -11.63
CA ASP A 33 3.80 1.63 -11.22
C ASP A 33 3.38 3.06 -10.87
N ILE A 34 3.86 3.56 -9.73
CA ILE A 34 3.60 4.92 -9.25
C ILE A 34 4.10 5.95 -10.28
N LEU A 35 5.19 5.64 -11.00
CA LEU A 35 5.75 6.52 -12.04
C LEU A 35 4.87 6.62 -13.29
N ASP A 36 3.94 5.68 -13.50
CA ASP A 36 3.01 5.65 -14.63
C ASP A 36 1.56 5.91 -14.22
N LEU A 37 1.33 6.29 -12.96
CA LEU A 37 -0.01 6.49 -12.41
C LEU A 37 -0.77 7.60 -13.14
N ASP A 38 -0.08 8.65 -13.59
CA ASP A 38 -0.64 9.77 -14.35
C ASP A 38 -1.19 9.34 -15.73
N LYS A 39 -0.58 8.34 -16.35
CA LYS A 39 -1.01 7.72 -17.61
C LYS A 39 -2.11 6.68 -17.42
N SER A 40 -2.40 6.29 -16.18
CA SER A 40 -3.46 5.32 -15.89
C SER A 40 -4.82 5.85 -16.33
N LYS A 41 -5.52 5.07 -17.17
CA LYS A 41 -6.89 5.40 -17.60
C LYS A 41 -7.89 5.52 -16.44
N SER A 42 -7.65 4.77 -15.36
CA SER A 42 -8.56 4.66 -14.23
C SER A 42 -8.10 5.44 -13.00
N LEU A 43 -6.79 5.64 -12.80
CA LEU A 43 -6.25 6.28 -11.60
C LEU A 43 -5.51 7.60 -11.87
N GLY A 44 -5.31 7.95 -13.14
CA GLY A 44 -4.68 9.20 -13.56
C GLY A 44 -5.63 10.40 -13.48
N ASN A 45 -5.37 11.42 -14.29
CA ASN A 45 -6.06 12.72 -14.23
C ASN A 45 -7.02 12.98 -15.40
N SER A 46 -7.37 11.95 -16.17
CA SER A 46 -8.31 12.09 -17.29
C SER A 46 -9.76 12.21 -16.81
N SER A 47 -10.65 12.70 -17.69
CA SER A 47 -12.09 12.73 -17.43
C SER A 47 -12.72 11.33 -17.25
N SER A 48 -12.05 10.28 -17.72
CA SER A 48 -12.43 8.88 -17.53
C SER A 48 -11.90 8.27 -16.23
N ALA A 49 -11.04 8.97 -15.51
CA ALA A 49 -10.47 8.46 -14.27
C ALA A 49 -11.55 8.35 -13.18
N LEU A 50 -11.32 7.43 -12.25
CA LEU A 50 -12.19 7.25 -11.10
C LEU A 50 -12.18 8.51 -10.23
N SER A 51 -13.37 8.93 -9.81
CA SER A 51 -13.50 9.95 -8.78
C SER A 51 -12.98 9.46 -7.43
N PHE A 52 -12.63 10.40 -6.54
CA PHE A 52 -12.25 10.08 -5.16
C PHE A 52 -13.19 9.08 -4.49
N SER A 53 -14.50 9.34 -4.58
CA SER A 53 -15.52 8.49 -3.94
C SER A 53 -15.48 7.05 -4.47
N GLN A 54 -15.31 6.88 -5.78
CA GLN A 54 -15.15 5.56 -6.38
C GLN A 54 -13.86 4.88 -5.90
N LYS A 55 -12.75 5.62 -5.79
CA LYS A 55 -11.48 5.09 -5.24
C LYS A 55 -11.65 4.61 -3.80
N ILE A 56 -12.28 5.42 -2.94
CA ILE A 56 -12.55 5.07 -1.55
C ILE A 56 -13.46 3.85 -1.44
N ASN A 57 -14.47 3.70 -2.31
CA ASN A 57 -15.31 2.49 -2.34
C ASN A 57 -14.49 1.25 -2.68
N LEU A 58 -13.59 1.31 -3.67
CA LEU A 58 -12.72 0.18 -4.00
C LEU A 58 -11.79 -0.19 -2.82
N LEU A 59 -11.25 0.80 -2.10
CA LEU A 59 -10.46 0.57 -0.89
C LEU A 59 -11.29 -0.04 0.25
N LEU A 60 -12.57 0.30 0.34
CA LEU A 60 -13.49 -0.30 1.31
C LEU A 60 -13.80 -1.76 0.94
N ASP A 61 -14.07 -2.03 -0.34
CA ASP A 61 -14.41 -3.36 -0.85
C ASP A 61 -13.28 -4.37 -0.63
N ASN A 62 -12.03 -3.92 -0.81
CA ASN A 62 -10.85 -4.74 -0.53
C ASN A 62 -10.41 -4.73 0.96
N LYS A 63 -11.19 -4.06 1.83
CA LYS A 63 -10.98 -3.95 3.28
C LYS A 63 -9.70 -3.20 3.69
N SER A 64 -9.07 -2.43 2.79
CA SER A 64 -7.91 -1.59 3.15
C SER A 64 -8.30 -0.37 3.97
N ILE A 65 -9.59 -0.01 3.99
CA ILE A 65 -10.15 0.97 4.92
C ILE A 65 -11.42 0.43 5.56
N SER A 66 -11.78 0.96 6.73
CA SER A 66 -13.04 0.66 7.42
C SER A 66 -14.17 1.61 6.98
N LYS A 67 -15.40 1.32 7.44
CA LYS A 67 -16.53 2.25 7.24
C LYS A 67 -16.30 3.58 7.97
N ASP A 68 -15.70 3.55 9.15
CA ASP A 68 -15.42 4.76 9.93
C ASP A 68 -14.34 5.61 9.27
N ASP A 69 -13.31 4.98 8.70
CA ASP A 69 -12.28 5.63 7.89
C ASP A 69 -12.91 6.38 6.70
N LYS A 70 -13.81 5.69 5.97
CA LYS A 70 -14.56 6.30 4.88
C LYS A 70 -15.36 7.53 5.33
N LEU A 71 -15.99 7.48 6.50
CA LEU A 71 -16.73 8.63 7.03
C LEU A 71 -15.84 9.85 7.30
N LYS A 72 -14.58 9.65 7.72
CA LYS A 72 -13.60 10.74 7.89
C LYS A 72 -13.20 11.35 6.54
N LEU A 73 -12.88 10.50 5.56
CA LEU A 73 -12.53 10.92 4.19
C LEU A 73 -13.68 11.70 3.53
N GLU A 74 -14.92 11.22 3.68
CA GLU A 74 -16.12 11.91 3.20
C GLU A 74 -16.38 13.23 3.91
N ALA A 75 -16.15 13.31 5.23
CA ALA A 75 -16.28 14.56 5.97
C ALA A 75 -15.35 15.64 5.41
N PHE A 76 -14.08 15.30 5.15
CA PHE A 76 -13.13 16.21 4.51
C PHE A 76 -13.61 16.65 3.11
N MET A 77 -14.00 15.69 2.27
CA MET A 77 -14.43 16.00 0.90
C MET A 77 -15.70 16.83 0.83
N ASN A 78 -16.63 16.67 1.78
CA ASN A 78 -17.81 17.51 1.88
C ASN A 78 -17.43 18.97 2.19
N VAL A 79 -16.50 19.20 3.12
CA VAL A 79 -15.98 20.55 3.43
C VAL A 79 -15.30 21.16 2.21
N ARG A 80 -14.46 20.38 1.53
CA ARG A 80 -13.81 20.80 0.28
C ARG A 80 -14.83 21.20 -0.78
N ASN A 81 -15.88 20.40 -0.99
CA ASN A 81 -16.89 20.70 -2.00
C ASN A 81 -17.57 22.05 -1.74
N GLN A 82 -17.83 22.41 -0.48
CA GLN A 82 -18.33 23.74 -0.13
C GLN A 82 -17.31 24.84 -0.46
N PHE A 83 -16.05 24.67 -0.06
CA PHE A 83 -15.01 25.67 -0.37
C PHE A 83 -14.78 25.86 -1.86
N ILE A 84 -14.85 24.82 -2.69
CA ILE A 84 -14.59 24.93 -4.13
C ILE A 84 -15.81 25.48 -4.88
N HIS A 85 -16.99 24.88 -4.67
CA HIS A 85 -18.15 25.16 -5.52
C HIS A 85 -19.04 26.29 -4.99
N ASN A 86 -19.04 26.56 -3.68
CA ASN A 86 -19.94 27.54 -3.09
C ASN A 86 -19.22 28.86 -2.80
N LYS A 87 -19.49 29.92 -3.57
CA LYS A 87 -18.90 31.26 -3.36
C LYS A 87 -19.19 31.85 -1.97
N LYS A 88 -20.27 31.43 -1.30
CA LYS A 88 -20.65 31.89 0.04
C LYS A 88 -19.83 31.22 1.16
N ALA A 89 -19.18 30.09 0.88
CA ALA A 89 -18.28 29.43 1.82
C ALA A 89 -16.93 30.17 1.88
N ASN A 90 -16.89 31.29 2.60
CA ASN A 90 -15.72 32.15 2.74
C ASN A 90 -14.99 32.03 4.09
N SER A 91 -15.44 31.09 4.92
CA SER A 91 -14.91 30.77 6.25
C SER A 91 -15.19 29.28 6.55
N TYR A 92 -14.45 28.68 7.49
CA TYR A 92 -14.69 27.30 7.91
C TYR A 92 -16.08 27.15 8.55
N THR A 93 -16.46 28.10 9.41
CA THR A 93 -17.81 28.20 10.00
C THR A 93 -18.92 28.10 8.96
N LYS A 94 -18.83 28.84 7.85
CA LYS A 94 -19.85 28.78 6.79
C LYS A 94 -19.78 27.48 6.00
N ALA A 95 -18.59 27.00 5.65
CA ALA A 95 -18.44 25.75 4.91
C ALA A 95 -19.03 24.56 5.69
N PHE A 96 -18.71 24.47 6.99
CA PHE A 96 -19.26 23.43 7.87
C PHE A 96 -20.75 23.64 8.15
N GLY A 97 -21.21 24.88 8.33
CA GLY A 97 -22.62 25.19 8.56
C GLY A 97 -23.54 24.84 7.38
N MET A 98 -22.99 24.72 6.17
CA MET A 98 -23.70 24.26 4.98
C MET A 98 -23.85 22.74 4.91
N ILE A 99 -23.22 21.99 5.82
CA ILE A 99 -23.23 20.52 5.85
C ILE A 99 -23.94 20.06 7.12
N SER A 100 -25.16 19.53 6.95
CA SER A 100 -26.01 19.15 8.07
C SER A 100 -25.31 18.22 9.06
N GLY A 101 -25.33 18.59 10.35
CA GLY A 101 -24.78 17.79 11.45
C GLY A 101 -23.26 17.66 11.50
N LEU A 102 -22.50 18.25 10.56
CA LEU A 102 -21.05 18.04 10.50
C LEU A 102 -20.33 18.66 11.70
N ILE A 103 -20.72 19.85 12.14
CA ILE A 103 -20.12 20.51 13.32
C ILE A 103 -20.28 19.63 14.57
N ASN A 104 -21.47 19.08 14.80
CA ASN A 104 -21.73 18.20 15.95
C ASN A 104 -20.91 16.91 15.88
N ARG A 105 -20.69 16.38 14.67
CA ARG A 105 -19.78 15.26 14.47
C ARG A 105 -18.35 15.63 14.79
N MET A 106 -17.85 16.78 14.33
CA MET A 106 -16.50 17.25 14.67
C MET A 106 -16.29 17.44 16.16
N LYS A 107 -17.30 17.97 16.88
CA LYS A 107 -17.25 18.08 18.35
C LYS A 107 -17.14 16.73 19.05
N LYS A 108 -17.71 15.67 18.46
CA LYS A 108 -17.60 14.29 18.99
C LYS A 108 -16.28 13.64 18.62
N THR A 109 -15.79 13.86 17.40
CA THR A 109 -14.57 13.24 16.87
C THR A 109 -13.31 13.90 17.40
N PHE A 110 -13.31 15.23 17.55
CA PHE A 110 -12.18 16.04 17.99
C PHE A 110 -12.61 17.02 19.08
N PRO A 111 -13.03 16.54 20.26
CA PRO A 111 -13.54 17.41 21.33
C PRO A 111 -12.52 18.47 21.76
N ASP A 112 -11.24 18.09 21.82
CA ASP A 112 -10.16 18.95 22.28
C ASP A 112 -9.96 20.19 21.41
N ASN A 113 -10.36 20.14 20.13
CA ASN A 113 -10.28 21.29 19.22
C ASN A 113 -11.23 22.43 19.62
N PHE A 114 -12.23 22.17 20.47
CA PHE A 114 -13.27 23.12 20.84
C PHE A 114 -13.12 23.66 22.28
N ILE A 115 -12.03 23.32 22.97
CA ILE A 115 -11.73 23.84 24.31
C ILE A 115 -11.19 25.26 24.17
N ASP A 116 -11.86 26.23 24.80
CA ASP A 116 -11.46 27.65 24.91
C ASP A 116 -11.03 28.31 23.58
N SER A 117 -11.58 27.85 22.46
CA SER A 117 -11.24 28.32 21.12
C SER A 117 -12.46 28.86 20.39
N GLU A 118 -12.27 29.92 19.61
CA GLU A 118 -13.27 30.41 18.67
C GLU A 118 -13.63 29.32 17.64
N LEU A 119 -14.92 29.25 17.29
CA LEU A 119 -15.45 28.20 16.41
C LEU A 119 -14.72 28.14 15.04
N GLU A 120 -14.33 29.28 14.48
CA GLU A 120 -13.58 29.32 13.21
C GLU A 120 -12.21 28.64 13.33
N ASN A 121 -11.48 28.91 14.40
CA ASN A 121 -10.17 28.31 14.66
C ASN A 121 -10.30 26.81 14.95
N SER A 122 -11.28 26.42 15.77
CA SER A 122 -11.58 25.01 16.05
C SER A 122 -11.86 24.22 14.78
N LEU A 123 -12.64 24.79 13.86
CA LEU A 123 -12.97 24.15 12.59
C LEU A 123 -11.78 24.13 11.63
N GLU A 124 -10.90 25.14 11.64
CA GLU A 124 -9.63 25.06 10.91
C GLU A 124 -8.77 23.88 11.39
N ILE A 125 -8.65 23.70 12.71
CA ILE A 125 -7.92 22.59 13.30
C ILE A 125 -8.57 21.26 12.91
N CYS A 126 -9.91 21.18 12.93
CA CYS A 126 -10.63 19.99 12.47
C CYS A 126 -10.32 19.66 11.01
N VAL A 127 -10.19 20.64 10.11
CA VAL A 127 -9.80 20.39 8.72
C VAL A 127 -8.40 19.79 8.64
N LYS A 128 -7.44 20.31 9.42
CA LYS A 128 -6.08 19.76 9.48
C LYS A 128 -6.07 18.34 10.01
N ASN A 129 -6.80 18.07 11.10
CA ASN A 129 -6.89 16.74 11.69
C ASN A 129 -7.57 15.75 10.74
N LEU A 130 -8.68 16.15 10.10
CA LEU A 130 -9.34 15.33 9.08
C LEU A 130 -8.39 14.99 7.92
N TYR A 131 -7.58 15.96 7.48
CA TYR A 131 -6.57 15.72 6.44
C TYR A 131 -5.49 14.75 6.91
N SER A 132 -4.95 14.94 8.11
CA SER A 132 -3.94 14.05 8.71
C SER A 132 -4.47 12.63 8.87
N ASP A 133 -5.61 12.47 9.53
CA ASP A 133 -6.28 11.17 9.70
C ASP A 133 -6.56 10.52 8.34
N SER A 134 -6.96 11.31 7.34
CA SER A 134 -7.23 10.81 5.99
C SER A 134 -5.95 10.31 5.30
N LEU A 135 -4.81 10.99 5.50
CA LEU A 135 -3.52 10.52 5.00
C LEU A 135 -3.15 9.21 5.68
N ASP A 136 -3.22 9.15 7.00
CA ASP A 136 -2.89 7.94 7.77
C ASP A 136 -3.73 6.75 7.31
N VAL A 137 -5.05 6.94 7.13
CA VAL A 137 -5.95 5.93 6.58
C VAL A 137 -5.52 5.45 5.20
N LEU A 138 -5.10 6.36 4.32
CA LEU A 138 -4.73 6.01 2.95
C LEU A 138 -3.34 5.38 2.88
N THR A 139 -2.41 5.71 3.76
CA THR A 139 -1.04 5.16 3.78
C THR A 139 -0.90 3.91 4.64
N ASP A 140 -1.85 3.64 5.54
CA ASP A 140 -1.83 2.48 6.43
C ASP A 140 -1.88 1.13 5.66
N PHE A 141 -1.02 0.19 6.06
CA PHE A 141 -0.93 -1.13 5.46
C PHE A 141 -1.81 -2.12 6.22
N LYS A 142 -3.11 -2.05 5.96
CA LYS A 142 -4.11 -3.00 6.48
C LYS A 142 -4.92 -3.67 5.38
N GLY A 143 -5.56 -4.78 5.71
CA GLY A 143 -6.56 -5.42 4.84
C GLY A 143 -5.98 -5.89 3.51
N GLY A 144 -6.51 -5.40 2.39
CA GLY A 144 -6.04 -5.78 1.05
C GLY A 144 -4.57 -5.46 0.83
N ARG A 145 -4.09 -4.31 1.32
CA ARG A 145 -2.68 -3.89 1.17
C ARG A 145 -1.72 -4.77 1.97
N GLU A 146 -2.08 -5.06 3.22
CA GLU A 146 -1.32 -5.96 4.10
C GLU A 146 -1.17 -7.34 3.47
N LYS A 147 -2.30 -7.93 3.02
CA LYS A 147 -2.30 -9.25 2.35
C LYS A 147 -1.39 -9.28 1.14
N LYS A 148 -1.43 -8.24 0.31
CA LYS A 148 -0.57 -8.13 -0.87
C LYS A 148 0.90 -8.09 -0.49
N MET A 149 1.25 -7.28 0.51
CA MET A 149 2.63 -7.19 1.02
C MET A 149 3.12 -8.54 1.55
N THR A 150 2.32 -9.23 2.37
CA THR A 150 2.67 -10.56 2.88
C THR A 150 2.92 -11.56 1.77
N ILE A 151 2.06 -11.59 0.74
CA ILE A 151 2.23 -12.48 -0.42
C ILE A 151 3.51 -12.14 -1.19
N GLN A 152 3.82 -10.86 -1.39
CA GLN A 152 5.04 -10.42 -2.06
C GLN A 152 6.29 -10.86 -1.28
N VAL A 153 6.33 -10.63 0.03
CA VAL A 153 7.44 -11.05 0.90
C VAL A 153 7.61 -12.57 0.88
N GLN A 154 6.52 -13.34 0.99
CA GLN A 154 6.58 -14.81 0.93
C GLN A 154 7.10 -15.31 -0.42
N ARG A 155 6.64 -14.68 -1.52
CA ARG A 155 7.14 -14.99 -2.86
C ARG A 155 8.63 -14.70 -2.97
N ASP A 156 9.12 -13.59 -2.45
CA ASP A 156 10.53 -13.22 -2.53
C ASP A 156 11.41 -14.20 -1.73
N VAL A 157 10.98 -14.58 -0.53
CA VAL A 157 11.64 -15.62 0.28
C VAL A 157 11.68 -16.96 -0.48
N TYR A 158 10.54 -17.38 -1.05
CA TYR A 158 10.48 -18.61 -1.84
C TYR A 158 11.41 -18.55 -3.05
N MET A 159 11.40 -17.44 -3.80
CA MET A 159 12.24 -17.25 -4.98
C MET A 159 13.73 -17.25 -4.63
N LYS A 160 14.12 -16.65 -3.49
CA LYS A 160 15.50 -16.69 -2.98
C LYS A 160 15.92 -18.14 -2.70
N ARG A 161 15.12 -18.90 -1.92
CA ARG A 161 15.37 -20.32 -1.64
C ARG A 161 15.46 -21.15 -2.91
N TYR A 162 14.56 -20.93 -3.86
CA TYR A 162 14.53 -21.66 -5.12
C TYR A 162 15.79 -21.43 -5.95
N LYS A 163 16.29 -20.19 -6.04
CA LYS A 163 17.54 -19.88 -6.74
C LYS A 163 18.76 -20.58 -6.11
N ILE A 164 18.83 -20.60 -4.77
CA ILE A 164 19.89 -21.30 -4.04
C ILE A 164 19.81 -22.81 -4.32
N PHE A 165 18.61 -23.39 -4.21
CA PHE A 165 18.37 -24.80 -4.52
C PHE A 165 18.81 -25.16 -5.94
N GLN A 166 18.47 -24.34 -6.94
CA GLN A 166 18.89 -24.55 -8.33
C GLN A 166 20.43 -24.54 -8.47
N ARG A 167 21.10 -23.57 -7.83
CA ARG A 167 22.56 -23.46 -7.83
C ARG A 167 23.21 -24.70 -7.20
N VAL A 168 22.78 -25.08 -6.00
CA VAL A 168 23.31 -26.23 -5.25
C VAL A 168 23.05 -27.53 -6.01
N THR A 169 21.85 -27.72 -6.54
CA THR A 169 21.50 -28.89 -7.36
C THR A 169 22.44 -29.02 -8.55
N LYS A 170 22.65 -27.93 -9.30
CA LYS A 170 23.57 -27.92 -10.43
C LYS A 170 24.98 -28.30 -10.00
N GLN A 171 25.51 -27.66 -8.96
CA GLN A 171 26.84 -27.95 -8.44
C GLN A 171 27.00 -29.42 -8.05
N LYS A 172 26.03 -29.97 -7.31
CA LYS A 172 26.06 -31.35 -6.82
C LYS A 172 25.94 -32.37 -7.95
N ILE A 173 25.12 -32.09 -8.95
CA ILE A 173 25.05 -32.90 -10.17
C ILE A 173 26.37 -32.85 -10.94
N ASP A 174 26.99 -31.68 -11.08
CA ASP A 174 28.29 -31.53 -11.74
C ASP A 174 29.42 -32.28 -10.99
N GLU A 175 29.42 -32.23 -9.65
CA GLU A 175 30.31 -33.04 -8.79
C GLU A 175 30.09 -34.54 -9.00
N PHE A 176 28.84 -34.98 -9.07
CA PHE A 176 28.49 -36.38 -9.32
C PHE A 176 28.92 -36.83 -10.72
N TYR A 177 28.73 -36.01 -11.76
CA TYR A 177 29.21 -36.31 -13.11
C TYR A 177 30.74 -36.40 -13.18
N LYS A 178 31.47 -35.52 -12.48
CA LYS A 178 32.93 -35.61 -12.37
C LYS A 178 33.34 -36.94 -11.73
N TYR A 179 32.70 -37.31 -10.61
CA TYR A 179 32.92 -38.60 -9.97
C TYR A 179 32.69 -39.78 -10.93
N LEU A 180 31.62 -39.76 -11.72
CA LEU A 180 31.36 -40.82 -12.72
C LEU A 180 32.44 -40.86 -13.82
N ASN A 181 32.94 -39.70 -14.26
CA ASN A 181 33.98 -39.63 -15.29
C ASN A 181 35.33 -40.20 -14.85
N ASP A 182 35.62 -40.22 -13.55
CA ASP A 182 36.84 -40.83 -13.00
C ASP A 182 36.90 -42.35 -13.23
N PHE A 183 35.75 -43.01 -13.49
CA PHE A 183 35.69 -44.44 -13.81
C PHE A 183 36.09 -44.79 -15.25
N LYS A 184 36.47 -43.81 -16.08
CA LYS A 184 37.13 -43.94 -17.41
C LYS A 184 36.92 -45.31 -18.08
N SER A 185 35.72 -45.59 -18.58
CA SER A 185 35.33 -46.77 -19.37
C SER A 185 35.31 -48.15 -18.69
N LYS A 186 35.44 -48.24 -17.36
CA LYS A 186 35.20 -49.50 -16.63
C LYS A 186 33.70 -49.71 -16.37
N LYS A 187 33.24 -50.97 -16.39
CA LYS A 187 31.92 -51.33 -15.84
C LYS A 187 31.90 -50.86 -14.38
N ILE A 188 30.98 -49.98 -14.04
CA ILE A 188 30.79 -49.52 -12.67
C ILE A 188 29.78 -50.45 -12.00
N ASP A 189 30.10 -50.93 -10.80
CA ASP A 189 29.17 -51.73 -10.03
C ASP A 189 27.97 -50.89 -9.60
N LYS A 190 26.76 -51.43 -9.78
CA LYS A 190 25.53 -50.80 -9.35
C LYS A 190 25.51 -50.58 -7.83
N GLU A 191 26.12 -51.49 -7.07
CA GLU A 191 26.23 -51.40 -5.61
C GLU A 191 27.11 -50.23 -5.15
N GLU A 192 28.04 -49.75 -5.99
CA GLU A 192 28.87 -48.58 -5.68
C GLU A 192 28.19 -47.25 -6.03
N ILE A 193 27.33 -47.21 -7.06
CA ILE A 193 26.67 -45.97 -7.52
C ILE A 193 25.40 -45.67 -6.71
N LEU A 194 24.56 -46.67 -6.47
CA LEU A 194 23.23 -46.47 -5.88
C LEU A 194 23.28 -45.70 -4.55
N PRO A 195 24.14 -46.07 -3.58
CA PRO A 195 24.21 -45.33 -2.31
C PRO A 195 24.59 -43.87 -2.50
N LYS A 196 25.45 -43.58 -3.48
CA LYS A 196 25.91 -42.21 -3.74
C LYS A 196 24.86 -41.36 -4.45
N LEU A 197 24.07 -41.98 -5.32
CA LEU A 197 22.90 -41.35 -5.94
C LEU A 197 21.82 -41.05 -4.89
N ASP A 198 21.60 -41.97 -3.94
CA ASP A 198 20.65 -41.76 -2.84
C ASP A 198 21.11 -40.64 -1.89
N LEU A 199 22.41 -40.57 -1.58
CA LEU A 199 23.01 -39.50 -0.78
C LEU A 199 22.91 -38.14 -1.44
N LEU A 200 23.01 -38.07 -2.78
CA LEU A 200 22.99 -36.82 -3.54
C LEU A 200 21.77 -35.95 -3.21
N LYS A 201 20.59 -36.56 -3.05
CA LYS A 201 19.37 -35.85 -2.66
C LYS A 201 19.53 -35.16 -1.30
N TYR A 202 20.08 -35.87 -0.32
CA TYR A 202 20.27 -35.34 1.03
C TYR A 202 21.33 -34.23 1.07
N GLU A 203 22.43 -34.41 0.32
CA GLU A 203 23.47 -33.38 0.20
C GLU A 203 22.92 -32.08 -0.40
N ILE A 204 22.09 -32.18 -1.44
CA ILE A 204 21.44 -31.01 -2.06
C ILE A 204 20.56 -30.28 -1.04
N ILE A 205 19.73 -31.01 -0.29
CA ILE A 205 18.83 -30.41 0.71
C ILE A 205 19.63 -29.75 1.83
N LEU A 206 20.60 -30.45 2.39
CA LEU A 206 21.42 -29.96 3.50
C LEU A 206 22.20 -28.70 3.09
N GLN A 207 22.88 -28.73 1.95
CA GLN A 207 23.67 -27.60 1.47
C GLN A 207 22.78 -26.41 1.09
N THR A 208 21.59 -26.65 0.53
CA THR A 208 20.62 -25.57 0.25
C THR A 208 20.22 -24.82 1.51
N ASN A 209 19.97 -25.54 2.63
CA ASN A 209 19.61 -24.91 3.89
C ASN A 209 20.79 -24.11 4.48
N ILE A 210 22.00 -24.69 4.47
CA ILE A 210 23.22 -24.01 4.93
C ILE A 210 23.48 -22.73 4.14
N ASP A 211 23.35 -22.78 2.81
CA ASP A 211 23.61 -21.62 1.97
C ASP A 211 22.51 -20.55 2.11
N TYR A 212 21.26 -20.97 2.35
CA TYR A 212 20.18 -20.03 2.65
C TYR A 212 20.41 -19.28 3.95
N GLU A 213 20.83 -19.95 5.02
CA GLU A 213 21.14 -19.33 6.32
C GLU A 213 22.33 -18.37 6.26
N LYS A 214 23.31 -18.62 5.37
CA LYS A 214 24.47 -17.73 5.18
C LYS A 214 24.16 -16.44 4.41
N GLU A 215 23.08 -16.46 3.63
CA GLU A 215 22.65 -15.31 2.83
C GLU A 215 21.57 -14.46 3.51
N GLU A 216 21.07 -14.87 4.69
CA GLU A 216 20.25 -14.04 5.60
C GLU A 216 21.11 -13.10 6.45
#